data_AF-A0A430C0V5-F1
#
_entry.id   AF-A0A430C0V5-F1
#
_cell.length_a   1.000
_cell.length_b   1.000
_cell.length_c   1.000
_cell.angle_alpha   90.00
_cell.angle_beta   90.00
_cell.angle_gamma   90.00
#
_symmetry.space_group_name_H-M   'P 1'
#
loop_
_entity.id
_entity.type
_entity.pdbx_description
1 polymer ?
#
loop_
_entity_poly.entity_id
_entity_poly.type
_entity_poly.pdbx_seq_one_letter_code
_entity_poly.pdbx_strand_id
1 'polypeptide(L)'
;MSAAAPVWPLFEVTVQPYGSSVIAARSRSAAVYARFLDYTDAFNCSFRDFLRVVSVRRASPAYPVGDPYAYVRRNYDRDLRHGTRVTITGEGADLEGRAGTVIHPGRDHTAYAHVVLDGDDHSITVHPFSVVVVSAQPEEAARG
;
A
#
# COMPACT_ATOMS: atom_id res chain seq x y z
N MET A 1 15.89 15.51 9.14
CA MET A 1 14.65 15.41 8.33
C MET A 1 14.74 14.13 7.52
N SER A 2 13.92 13.13 7.83
CA SER A 2 13.89 11.87 7.07
C SER A 2 13.28 12.13 5.69
N ALA A 3 13.84 11.55 4.62
CA ALA A 3 13.30 11.70 3.29
C ALA A 3 11.92 11.02 3.21
N ALA A 4 10.97 11.62 2.50
CA ALA A 4 9.66 11.03 2.29
C ALA A 4 9.81 9.65 1.64
N ALA A 5 9.14 8.63 2.19
CA ALA A 5 9.18 7.30 1.60
C ALA A 5 8.62 7.34 0.17
N PRO A 6 9.35 6.78 -0.82
CA PRO A 6 8.87 6.73 -2.19
C PRO A 6 7.59 5.91 -2.26
N VAL A 7 6.65 6.33 -3.12
CA VAL A 7 5.43 5.56 -3.38
C VAL A 7 5.85 4.17 -3.89
N TRP A 8 5.44 3.13 -3.17
CA TRP A 8 5.78 1.77 -3.55
C TRP A 8 5.17 1.41 -4.90
N PRO A 9 5.96 0.89 -5.87
CA PRO A 9 5.42 0.47 -7.15
C PRO A 9 4.40 -0.66 -6.98
N LEU A 10 3.46 -0.69 -7.91
CA LEU A 10 2.49 -1.77 -8.04
C LEU A 10 3.09 -2.91 -8.87
N PHE A 11 2.86 -4.13 -8.41
CA PHE A 11 3.21 -5.36 -9.08
C PHE A 11 1.95 -6.18 -9.31
N GLU A 12 1.81 -6.72 -10.51
CA GLU A 12 0.87 -7.81 -10.76
C GLU A 12 1.58 -9.11 -10.42
N VAL A 13 1.01 -9.87 -9.49
CA VAL A 13 1.51 -11.18 -9.08
C VAL A 13 0.46 -12.22 -9.43
N THR A 14 0.80 -13.14 -10.33
CA THR A 14 -0.06 -14.24 -10.77
C THR A 14 0.40 -15.54 -10.14
N VAL A 15 -0.49 -16.25 -9.47
CA VAL A 15 -0.25 -17.59 -8.93
C VAL A 15 -1.14 -18.55 -9.70
N GLN A 16 -0.60 -19.56 -10.38
CA GLN A 16 -1.43 -20.55 -11.07
C GLN A 16 -1.89 -21.65 -10.11
N PRO A 17 -3.15 -22.10 -10.16
CA PRO A 17 -4.29 -21.62 -10.97
C PRO A 17 -5.10 -20.48 -10.31
N TYR A 18 -4.62 -19.91 -9.21
CA TYR A 18 -5.30 -18.93 -8.35
C TYR A 18 -5.59 -17.55 -8.96
N GLY A 19 -4.91 -17.17 -10.04
CA GLY A 19 -5.10 -15.88 -10.72
C GLY A 19 -4.14 -14.78 -10.26
N SER A 20 -4.42 -13.55 -10.73
CA SER A 20 -3.60 -12.36 -10.52
C SER A 20 -4.11 -11.48 -9.38
N SER A 21 -3.19 -10.83 -8.66
CA SER A 21 -3.49 -9.74 -7.73
C SER A 21 -2.51 -8.58 -7.90
N VAL A 22 -2.92 -7.38 -7.51
CA VAL A 22 -2.08 -6.17 -7.53
C VAL A 22 -1.54 -5.88 -6.13
N ILE A 23 -0.23 -5.91 -5.97
CA ILE A 23 0.46 -5.70 -4.70
C ILE A 23 1.35 -4.47 -4.79
N ALA A 24 1.17 -3.52 -3.88
CA ALA A 24 2.15 -2.45 -3.67
C ALA A 24 3.31 -3.00 -2.82
N ALA A 25 4.54 -2.89 -3.32
CA ALA A 25 5.72 -3.36 -2.59
C ALA A 25 6.97 -2.55 -2.96
N ARG A 26 7.98 -2.53 -2.08
CA ARG A 26 9.27 -1.89 -2.37
C ARG A 26 10.04 -2.54 -3.53
N SER A 27 9.79 -3.81 -3.82
CA SER A 27 10.49 -4.58 -4.85
C SER A 27 9.66 -5.77 -5.36
N ARG A 28 10.10 -6.36 -6.49
CA ARG A 28 9.50 -7.58 -7.05
C ARG A 28 9.50 -8.72 -6.04
N SER A 29 10.63 -8.96 -5.38
CA SER A 29 10.76 -10.04 -4.39
C SER A 29 9.88 -9.81 -3.17
N ALA A 30 9.72 -8.55 -2.74
CA ALA A 30 8.80 -8.20 -1.65
C ALA A 30 7.34 -8.47 -2.04
N ALA A 31 6.94 -8.17 -3.28
CA ALA A 31 5.60 -8.49 -3.78
C ALA A 31 5.34 -10.01 -3.84
N VAL A 32 6.32 -10.78 -4.32
CA VAL A 32 6.25 -12.25 -4.35
C VAL A 32 6.13 -12.82 -2.95
N TYR A 33 6.92 -12.32 -2.00
CA TYR A 33 6.86 -12.78 -0.61
C TYR A 33 5.54 -12.41 0.07
N ALA A 34 5.03 -11.19 -0.14
CA ALA A 34 3.72 -10.80 0.36
C ALA A 34 2.62 -11.74 -0.17
N ARG A 35 2.64 -12.05 -1.48
CA ARG A 35 1.70 -13.01 -2.07
C ARG A 35 1.85 -14.43 -1.51
N PHE A 36 3.08 -14.83 -1.19
CA PHE A 36 3.35 -16.12 -0.57
C PHE A 36 2.68 -16.22 0.80
N LEU A 37 2.80 -15.19 1.66
CA LEU A 37 2.17 -15.17 2.97
C LEU A 37 0.65 -15.37 2.87
N ASP A 38 -0.01 -14.61 2.00
CA ASP A 38 -1.46 -14.76 1.72
C ASP A 38 -1.81 -16.16 1.21
N TYR A 39 -0.95 -16.76 0.37
CA TYR A 39 -1.17 -18.07 -0.21
C TYR A 39 -0.95 -19.20 0.81
N THR A 40 0.06 -19.10 1.67
CA THR A 40 0.36 -20.13 2.67
C THR A 40 -0.69 -20.20 3.76
N ASP A 41 -1.28 -19.07 4.13
CA ASP A 41 -2.40 -19.03 5.08
C ASP A 41 -3.58 -19.88 4.58
N ALA A 42 -3.71 -20.08 3.27
CA ALA A 42 -4.76 -20.87 2.66
C ALA A 42 -4.36 -22.31 2.24
N PHE A 43 -3.10 -22.56 1.82
CA PHE A 43 -2.70 -23.83 1.18
C PHE A 43 -1.55 -24.60 1.85
N ASN A 44 -0.93 -24.05 2.90
CA ASN A 44 0.19 -24.68 3.60
C ASN A 44 1.27 -25.25 2.65
N CYS A 45 1.92 -24.38 1.87
CA CYS A 45 2.94 -24.76 0.88
C CYS A 45 4.33 -24.19 1.24
N SER A 46 5.40 -24.82 0.74
CA SER A 46 6.75 -24.26 0.88
C SER A 46 6.97 -23.07 -0.06
N PHE A 47 7.84 -22.12 0.34
CA PHE A 47 8.21 -21.01 -0.54
C PHE A 47 8.84 -21.50 -1.84
N ARG A 48 9.60 -22.59 -1.79
CA ARG A 48 10.22 -23.20 -2.98
C ARG A 48 9.18 -23.67 -3.99
N ASP A 49 8.09 -24.29 -3.53
CA ASP A 49 7.03 -24.76 -4.41
C ASP A 49 6.18 -23.61 -4.93
N PHE A 50 5.92 -22.61 -4.09
CA PHE A 50 5.28 -21.37 -4.51
C PHE A 50 6.03 -20.67 -5.66
N LEU A 51 7.36 -20.61 -5.58
CA LEU A 51 8.20 -20.01 -6.63
C LEU A 51 8.06 -20.69 -8.00
N ARG A 52 7.59 -21.95 -8.06
CA ARG A 52 7.37 -22.69 -9.32
C ARG A 52 6.07 -22.30 -10.02
N VAL A 53 5.11 -21.73 -9.29
CA VAL A 53 3.75 -21.43 -9.78
C VAL A 53 3.44 -19.93 -9.79
N VAL A 54 4.37 -19.09 -9.33
CA VAL A 54 4.22 -17.64 -9.29
C VAL A 54 4.93 -16.95 -10.45
N SER A 55 4.30 -15.93 -11.01
CA SER A 55 4.93 -14.96 -11.88
C SER A 55 4.66 -13.55 -11.38
N VAL A 56 5.61 -12.65 -11.61
CA VAL A 56 5.49 -11.25 -11.18
C VAL A 56 5.92 -10.32 -12.31
N ARG A 57 5.18 -9.24 -12.49
CA ARG A 57 5.59 -8.12 -13.34
C ARG A 57 5.21 -6.79 -12.69
N ARG A 58 5.90 -5.73 -13.08
CA ARG A 58 5.48 -4.38 -12.68
C ARG A 58 4.14 -4.10 -13.34
N ALA A 59 3.17 -3.64 -12.58
CA ALA A 59 1.88 -3.24 -13.13
C ALA A 59 2.10 -2.03 -14.06
N SER A 60 1.52 -2.10 -15.25
CA SER A 60 1.47 -0.95 -16.15
C SER A 60 0.60 0.15 -15.53
N PRO A 61 0.87 1.44 -15.79
CA PRO A 61 -0.07 2.51 -15.44
C PRO A 61 -1.48 2.30 -16.01
N ALA A 62 -1.59 1.59 -17.14
CA ALA A 62 -2.86 1.23 -17.77
C ALA A 62 -3.48 -0.07 -17.20
N TYR A 63 -2.85 -0.72 -16.23
CA TYR A 63 -3.44 -1.87 -15.58
C TYR A 63 -4.71 -1.41 -14.85
N PRO A 64 -5.86 -2.06 -15.04
CA PRO A 64 -7.08 -1.72 -14.32
C PRO A 64 -6.91 -2.11 -12.86
N VAL A 65 -6.33 -1.20 -12.08
CA VAL A 65 -6.37 -1.27 -10.63
C VAL A 65 -7.76 -0.77 -10.28
N GLY A 66 -8.58 -1.63 -9.67
CA GLY A 66 -9.85 -1.19 -9.08
C GLY A 66 -9.61 -0.01 -8.12
N ASP A 67 -10.68 0.61 -7.64
CA ASP A 67 -10.54 1.69 -6.68
C ASP A 67 -10.76 1.16 -5.25
N PRO A 68 -9.71 0.63 -4.59
CA PRO A 68 -9.87 -0.06 -3.32
C PRO A 68 -10.34 0.86 -2.19
N TYR A 69 -10.12 2.16 -2.34
CA TYR A 69 -10.46 3.19 -1.36
C TYR A 69 -11.81 3.86 -1.66
N ALA A 70 -12.57 3.39 -2.66
CA ALA A 70 -13.91 3.91 -2.94
C ALA A 70 -14.84 3.82 -1.72
N TYR A 71 -14.79 2.70 -0.98
CA TYR A 71 -15.53 2.57 0.27
C TYR A 71 -15.06 3.60 1.30
N VAL A 72 -13.75 3.82 1.43
CA VAL A 72 -13.22 4.76 2.43
C VAL A 72 -13.68 6.18 2.14
N ARG A 73 -13.55 6.63 0.89
CA ARG A 73 -14.00 7.97 0.46
C ARG A 73 -15.49 8.15 0.65
N ARG A 74 -16.30 7.13 0.34
CA ARG A 74 -17.75 7.21 0.49
C ARG A 74 -18.21 7.27 1.94
N ASN A 75 -17.61 6.50 2.84
CA ASN A 75 -18.14 6.31 4.20
C ASN A 75 -17.41 7.10 5.29
N TYR A 76 -16.14 7.44 5.09
CA TYR A 76 -15.34 8.18 6.08
C TYR A 76 -14.99 9.60 5.63
N ASP A 77 -15.37 10.00 4.41
CA ASP A 77 -15.05 11.33 3.85
C ASP A 77 -13.55 11.67 3.95
N ARG A 78 -12.73 10.72 3.48
CA ARG A 78 -11.26 10.82 3.45
C ARG A 78 -10.75 10.47 2.06
N ASP A 79 -10.18 11.44 1.34
CA ASP A 79 -9.62 11.25 -0.01
C ASP A 79 -8.29 10.48 -0.01
N LEU A 80 -8.37 9.22 0.44
CA LEU A 80 -7.22 8.31 0.42
C LEU A 80 -7.11 7.65 -0.94
N ARG A 81 -5.89 7.68 -1.49
CA ARG A 81 -5.50 7.07 -2.75
C ARG A 81 -4.09 6.50 -2.60
N HIS A 82 -3.76 5.53 -3.43
CA HIS A 82 -2.38 5.08 -3.54
C HIS A 82 -1.47 6.28 -3.89
N GLY A 83 -0.44 6.51 -3.09
CA GLY A 83 0.47 7.63 -3.19
C GLY A 83 0.13 8.86 -2.33
N THR A 84 -1.05 8.92 -1.68
CA THR A 84 -1.41 10.05 -0.81
C THR A 84 -0.46 10.14 0.39
N ARG A 85 0.10 11.33 0.65
CA ARG A 85 0.91 11.61 1.84
C ARG A 85 0.03 11.95 3.03
N VAL A 86 0.38 11.36 4.17
CA VAL A 86 -0.45 11.41 5.37
C VAL A 86 0.38 11.49 6.64
N THR A 87 -0.25 11.96 7.70
CA THR A 87 0.24 11.87 9.08
C THR A 87 -0.74 11.03 9.90
N ILE A 88 -0.21 10.18 10.78
CA ILE A 88 -1.02 9.31 11.65
C ILE A 88 -1.40 10.05 12.94
N THR A 89 -2.62 9.84 13.40
CA THR A 89 -3.14 10.33 14.69
C THR A 89 -4.11 9.33 15.31
N GLY A 90 -4.18 9.22 16.64
CA GLY A 90 -5.18 8.40 17.33
C GLY A 90 -4.93 6.88 17.32
N GLU A 91 -3.75 6.42 16.89
CA GLU A 91 -3.34 5.00 16.86
C GLU A 91 -2.35 4.63 17.98
N GLY A 92 -2.19 5.52 18.97
CA GLY A 92 -1.26 5.35 20.10
C GLY A 92 0.02 6.17 19.97
N ALA A 93 0.73 6.33 21.08
CA ALA A 93 1.86 7.24 21.21
C ALA A 93 3.03 6.93 20.25
N ASP A 94 3.25 5.66 19.92
CA ASP A 94 4.34 5.23 19.04
C ASP A 94 4.11 5.60 17.56
N LEU A 95 2.85 5.85 17.19
CA LEU A 95 2.45 6.17 15.81
C LEU A 95 2.02 7.63 15.65
N GLU A 96 1.65 8.31 16.73
CA GLU A 96 1.19 9.70 16.72
C GLU A 96 2.21 10.63 16.03
N GLY A 97 1.74 11.40 15.04
CA GLY A 97 2.55 12.35 14.31
C GLY A 97 3.52 11.74 13.29
N ARG A 98 3.60 10.40 13.18
CA ARG A 98 4.43 9.76 12.14
C ARG A 98 3.84 10.02 10.76
N ALA A 99 4.71 10.38 9.82
CA ALA A 99 4.34 10.61 8.43
C ALA A 99 4.52 9.33 7.59
N GLY A 100 3.73 9.20 6.54
CA GLY A 100 3.78 8.06 5.64
C GLY A 100 3.05 8.28 4.33
N THR A 101 3.06 7.24 3.51
CA THR A 101 2.42 7.21 2.20
C THR A 101 1.37 6.11 2.17
N VAL A 102 0.16 6.44 1.75
CA VAL A 102 -0.91 5.46 1.51
C VAL A 102 -0.51 4.57 0.34
N ILE A 103 -0.63 3.25 0.50
CA ILE A 103 -0.34 2.27 -0.55
C ILE A 103 -1.59 1.48 -0.97
N HIS A 104 -1.50 0.74 -2.06
CA HIS A 104 -2.59 -0.13 -2.51
C HIS A 104 -2.70 -1.33 -1.56
N PRO A 105 -3.89 -1.70 -1.07
CA PRO A 105 -4.04 -2.67 0.02
C PRO A 105 -3.95 -4.14 -0.41
N GLY A 106 -3.57 -4.43 -1.67
CA GLY A 106 -3.49 -5.80 -2.18
C GLY A 106 -4.81 -6.44 -2.62
N ARG A 107 -5.94 -5.71 -2.53
CA ARG A 107 -7.31 -6.22 -2.71
C ARG A 107 -8.22 -5.17 -3.34
N ASP A 108 -9.37 -5.60 -3.86
CA ASP A 108 -10.30 -4.76 -4.62
C ASP A 108 -11.06 -3.72 -3.78
N HIS A 109 -11.11 -3.92 -2.45
CA HIS A 109 -11.79 -3.02 -1.52
C HIS A 109 -11.17 -3.10 -0.14
N THR A 110 -11.22 -1.99 0.61
CA THR A 110 -10.83 -1.97 2.02
C THR A 110 -11.63 -0.95 2.81
N ALA A 111 -11.78 -1.20 4.12
CA ALA A 111 -12.33 -0.25 5.07
C ALA A 111 -11.23 0.48 5.88
N TYR A 112 -9.96 0.17 5.66
CA TYR A 112 -8.83 0.69 6.42
C TYR A 112 -7.82 1.36 5.50
N ALA A 113 -7.00 2.27 6.06
CA ALA A 113 -5.88 2.86 5.34
C ALA A 113 -4.64 1.95 5.46
N HIS A 114 -3.98 1.68 4.33
CA HIS A 114 -2.72 0.94 4.30
C HIS A 114 -1.61 1.95 4.07
N VAL A 115 -0.72 2.12 5.04
CA VAL A 115 0.28 3.21 5.06
C VAL A 115 1.66 2.62 5.27
N VAL A 116 2.63 3.06 4.48
CA VAL A 116 4.06 2.83 4.75
C VAL A 116 4.60 4.09 5.40
N LEU A 117 5.09 3.98 6.63
CA LEU A 117 5.64 5.11 7.36
C LEU A 117 7.06 5.42 6.86
N ASP A 118 7.46 6.69 6.99
CA ASP A 118 8.80 7.11 6.60
C ASP A 118 9.87 6.38 7.40
N GLY A 119 10.77 5.69 6.71
CA GLY A 119 11.82 4.86 7.30
C GLY A 119 11.45 3.39 7.50
N ASP A 120 10.18 3.03 7.36
CA ASP A 120 9.72 1.65 7.54
C ASP A 120 9.75 0.89 6.19
N ASP A 121 9.92 -0.42 6.28
CA ASP A 121 9.94 -1.32 5.12
C ASP A 121 8.75 -2.27 5.02
N HIS A 122 7.77 -2.07 5.90
CA HIS A 122 6.49 -2.75 5.92
C HIS A 122 5.37 -1.70 6.01
N SER A 123 4.18 -2.09 5.57
CA SER A 123 2.98 -1.26 5.74
C SER A 123 2.27 -1.60 7.04
N ILE A 124 1.63 -0.60 7.63
CA ILE A 124 0.67 -0.75 8.71
C ILE A 124 -0.75 -0.54 8.19
N THR A 125 -1.72 -1.09 8.92
CA THR A 125 -3.15 -0.85 8.70
C THR A 125 -3.66 0.03 9.84
N VAL A 126 -4.29 1.15 9.50
CA VAL A 126 -4.84 2.10 10.47
C VAL A 126 -6.30 2.44 10.13
N HIS A 127 -7.05 2.92 11.11
CA HIS A 127 -8.42 3.38 10.88
C HIS A 127 -8.42 4.64 9.99
N PRO A 128 -9.36 4.84 9.05
CA PRO A 128 -9.34 6.01 8.17
C PRO A 128 -9.42 7.37 8.89
N PHE A 129 -10.07 7.44 10.05
CA PHE A 129 -10.08 8.66 10.87
C PHE A 129 -8.76 8.97 11.56
N SER A 130 -7.87 7.98 11.63
CA SER A 130 -6.53 8.11 12.19
C SER A 130 -5.51 8.68 11.21
N VAL A 131 -5.98 9.17 10.06
CA VAL A 131 -5.14 9.61 8.95
C VAL A 131 -5.52 11.04 8.59
N VAL A 132 -4.52 11.92 8.65
CA VAL A 132 -4.63 13.31 8.21
C VAL A 132 -3.89 13.44 6.89
N VAL A 133 -4.61 13.83 5.83
CA VAL A 133 -4.00 14.06 4.51
C VAL A 133 -3.14 15.32 4.61
N VAL A 134 -1.87 15.18 4.26
CA VAL A 134 -0.96 16.32 4.12
C VAL A 134 -1.27 16.92 2.75
N SER A 135 -2.02 18.02 2.71
CA SER A 135 -2.09 18.83 1.51
C SER A 135 -0.68 19.22 1.12
N ALA A 136 -0.35 19.14 -0.18
CA ALA A 136 0.87 19.75 -0.67
C ALA A 136 0.88 21.19 -0.16
N GLN A 137 1.90 21.55 0.63
CA GLN A 137 2.14 22.96 0.91
C GLN A 137 2.16 23.68 -0.46
N PRO A 138 1.41 24.77 -0.66
CA PRO A 138 1.65 25.59 -1.83
C PRO A 138 3.14 25.93 -1.80
N GLU A 139 3.88 25.52 -2.83
CA GLU A 139 5.25 25.97 -2.98
C GLU A 139 5.24 27.48 -2.85
N GLU A 140 6.01 27.92 -1.86
CA GLU A 140 6.27 29.30 -1.51
C GLU A 140 6.32 30.15 -2.78
N ALA A 141 5.38 31.10 -2.86
CA ALA A 141 5.53 32.33 -3.61
C ALA A 141 6.80 33.05 -3.09
N ALA A 142 7.99 32.59 -3.51
CA ALA A 142 9.27 33.12 -3.06
C ALA A 142 10.42 32.75 -4.02
N ARG A 143 10.23 33.03 -5.32
CA ARG A 143 11.30 33.40 -6.26
C ARG A 143 10.63 34.40 -7.21
N GLY A 144 10.63 35.69 -6.91
CA GLY A 144 11.80 36.55 -6.97
C GLY A 144 11.72 37.31 -8.28
#